data_AF-A0A7U9NJN5-F1
#
_entry.id   AF-A0A7U9NJN5-F1
#
_cell.length_a   1.000
_cell.length_b   1.000
_cell.length_c   1.000
_cell.angle_alpha   90.00
_cell.angle_beta   90.00
_cell.angle_gamma   90.00
#
_symmetry.space_group_name_H-M   'P 1'
#
loop_
_entity.id
_entity.type
_entity.pdbx_description
1 polymer ?
#
loop_
_entity_poly.entity_id
_entity_poly.type
_entity_poly.pdbx_seq_one_letter_code
_entity_poly.pdbx_strand_id
1 'polypeptide(L)' 'MCKAMEDMRKQSLQEVAKRMLTAGKYALEEIASISGLPLDEVRKLKAELTV' A
#
# COMPACT_ATOMS: atom_id res chain seq x y z
N MET A 1 -18.17 14.82 12.21
CA MET A 1 -16.87 14.12 12.15
C MET A 1 -16.17 14.49 10.85
N CYS A 2 -14.93 14.99 10.93
CA CYS A 2 -14.17 15.50 9.79
C CYS A 2 -13.83 14.39 8.79
N LYS A 3 -14.30 14.53 7.54
CA LYS A 3 -13.88 13.73 6.36
C LYS A 3 -12.35 13.64 6.21
N ALA A 4 -11.61 14.62 6.71
CA ALA A 4 -10.15 14.66 6.70
C ALA A 4 -9.48 13.50 7.45
N MET A 5 -10.11 12.93 8.48
CA MET A 5 -9.52 11.79 9.22
C MET A 5 -9.67 10.45 8.47
N GLU A 6 -10.72 10.28 7.67
CA GLU A 6 -10.91 9.05 6.89
C GLU A 6 -9.98 8.98 5.66
N ASP A 7 -9.73 10.12 5.02
CA ASP A 7 -8.78 10.21 3.91
C ASP A 7 -7.34 9.92 4.36
N MET A 8 -6.94 10.47 5.51
CA MET A 8 -5.63 10.18 6.11
C MET A 8 -5.45 8.68 6.40
N ARG A 9 -6.51 7.98 6.81
CA ARG A 9 -6.45 6.51 7.03
C ARG A 9 -6.32 5.71 5.74
N LYS A 10 -6.99 6.11 4.65
CA LYS A 10 -6.85 5.42 3.35
C LYS A 10 -5.51 5.68 2.69
N GLN A 11 -5.04 6.94 2.72
CA GLN A 11 -3.70 7.29 2.24
C GLN A 11 -2.62 6.52 3.01
N SER A 12 -2.80 6.32 4.32
CA SER A 12 -1.85 5.57 5.15
C SER A 12 -1.64 4.12 4.67
N LEU A 13 -2.70 3.40 4.27
CA LEU A 13 -2.58 2.00 3.84
C LEU A 13 -1.82 1.88 2.51
N GLN A 14 -2.15 2.74 1.54
CA GLN A 14 -1.46 2.75 0.25
C GLN A 14 -0.02 3.25 0.38
N GLU A 15 0.25 4.25 1.22
CA GLU A 15 1.62 4.71 1.49
C GLU A 15 2.47 3.65 2.18
N VAL A 16 1.90 2.91 3.15
CA VAL A 16 2.61 1.78 3.79
C VAL A 16 2.94 0.71 2.75
N ALA A 17 1.98 0.32 1.91
CA ALA A 17 2.22 -0.65 0.84
C ALA A 17 3.31 -0.17 -0.11
N LYS A 18 3.26 1.10 -0.55
CA LYS A 18 4.27 1.71 -1.43
C LYS A 18 5.66 1.73 -0.77
N ARG A 19 5.79 2.16 0.50
CA ARG A 19 7.08 2.13 1.21
C ARG A 19 7.65 0.73 1.36
N MET A 20 6.80 -0.25 1.64
CA MET A 20 7.21 -1.66 1.75
C MET A 20 7.66 -2.22 0.38
N LEU A 21 6.97 -1.84 -0.69
CA LEU A 21 7.34 -2.17 -2.07
C LEU A 21 8.67 -1.54 -2.48
N THR A 22 8.88 -0.25 -2.17
CA THR A 22 10.15 0.45 -2.41
C THR A 22 11.29 -0.17 -1.62
N ALA A 23 11.03 -0.61 -0.38
CA ALA A 23 12.05 -1.25 0.43
C ALA A 23 12.58 -2.54 -0.23
N GLY A 24 11.76 -3.23 -1.04
CA GLY A 24 12.14 -4.47 -1.73
C GLY A 24 12.49 -5.64 -0.80
N LYS A 25 12.19 -5.49 0.50
CA LYS A 25 12.49 -6.46 1.57
C LYS A 25 11.34 -7.43 1.82
N TYR A 26 10.13 -7.07 1.42
CA TYR A 26 8.91 -7.83 1.68
C TYR A 26 8.35 -8.40 0.37
N ALA A 27 7.85 -9.64 0.44
CA ALA A 27 7.12 -10.26 -0.66
C ALA A 27 5.77 -9.55 -0.86
N LEU A 28 5.22 -9.63 -2.08
CA LEU A 28 3.92 -9.03 -2.40
C LEU A 28 2.81 -9.55 -1.47
N GLU A 29 2.89 -10.83 -1.08
CA GLU A 29 1.97 -11.49 -0.15
C GLU A 29 2.02 -10.89 1.25
N GLU A 30 3.22 -10.65 1.78
CA GLU A 30 3.42 -10.03 3.08
C GLU A 30 2.89 -8.59 3.09
N ILE A 31 3.17 -7.84 2.03
CA ILE A 31 2.70 -6.46 1.89
C ILE A 31 1.17 -6.42 1.80
N ALA A 32 0.57 -7.34 1.05
CA ALA A 32 -0.88 -7.52 0.98
C ALA A 32 -1.49 -7.81 2.35
N SER A 33 -0.88 -8.71 3.12
CA SER A 33 -1.33 -9.08 4.47
C SER A 33 -1.19 -7.91 5.47
N ILE A 34 -0.05 -7.20 5.46
CA ILE A 34 0.24 -6.08 6.37
C ILE A 34 -0.63 -4.85 6.05
N SER A 35 -0.77 -4.50 4.77
CA SER A 35 -1.57 -3.36 4.33
C SER A 35 -3.07 -3.68 4.26
N GLY A 36 -3.47 -4.95 4.41
CA GLY A 36 -4.85 -5.40 4.23
C GLY A 36 -5.36 -5.19 2.81
N LEU A 37 -4.44 -5.11 1.84
CA LEU A 37 -4.75 -4.91 0.42
C LEU A 37 -4.64 -6.25 -0.31
N PRO A 38 -5.45 -6.51 -1.34
CA PRO A 38 -5.28 -7.70 -2.15
C PRO A 38 -3.96 -7.64 -2.93
N LEU A 39 -3.38 -8.81 -3.19
CA LEU A 39 -2.15 -8.96 -3.99
C LEU A 39 -2.19 -8.24 -5.34
N ASP A 40 -3.36 -8.21 -5.98
CA ASP A 40 -3.57 -7.54 -7.27
C ASP A 40 -3.37 -6.01 -7.17
N GLU A 41 -3.91 -5.40 -6.11
CA GLU A 41 -3.70 -3.97 -5.81
C GLU A 41 -2.24 -3.70 -5.49
N VAL A 42 -1.58 -4.56 -4.71
CA VAL A 42 -0.14 -4.42 -4.39
C VAL A 42 0.72 -4.51 -5.67
N ARG A 43 0.39 -5.40 -6.62
CA ARG A 43 1.06 -5.48 -7.93
C ARG A 43 0.85 -4.22 -8.75
N LYS A 44 -0.38 -3.70 -8.84
CA LYS A 44 -0.65 -2.43 -9.52
C LYS A 44 0.13 -1.29 -8.89
N LEU A 45 0.10 -1.15 -7.56
CA LEU A 45 0.83 -0.12 -6.84
C LEU A 45 2.33 -0.21 -7.09
N LYS A 46 2.90 -1.42 -7.15
CA LYS A 46 4.31 -1.62 -7.51
C LYS A 46 4.62 -1.15 -8.93
N ALA A 47 3.75 -1.46 -9.88
CA ALA A 47 3.90 -1.07 -11.28
C ALA A 47 3.80 0.46 -11.45
N GLU A 48 2.85 1.10 -10.76
CA GLU A 48 2.70 2.56 -10.73
C GLU A 48 3.86 3.27 -10.01
N LEU A 49 4.61 2.58 -9.13
CA LEU A 49 5.77 3.14 -8.44
C LEU A 49 7.08 3.01 -9.22
N THR A 50 7.11 2.14 -10.24
CA THR A 50 8.31 1.79 -11.02
C THR A 50 8.40 2.59 -12.34
N VAL A 51 7.37 3.40 -12.66
CA VAL A 51 7.34 4.34 -13.80
C VAL A 51 7.78 5.73 -13.36
#